data_AF-A0A250KP05-F1
#
_entry.id   AF-A0A250KP05-F1
#
_cell.length_a   1.000
_cell.length_b   1.000
_cell.length_c   1.000
_cell.angle_alpha   90.00
_cell.angle_beta   90.00
_cell.angle_gamma   90.00
#
_symmetry.space_group_name_H-M   'P 1'
#
loop_
_entity.id
_entity.type
_entity.pdbx_description
1 polymer ?
#
loop_
_entity_poly.entity_id
_entity_poly.type
_entity_poly.pdbx_seq_one_letter_code
_entity_poly.pdbx_strand_id
1 'polypeptide(L)'
;MRKEYGVALRELFTEGLTHACPQFTLVKKHSALAGFPGERTYCWRFSETIFLWVVLIPDGKREAFFVEVGWSRKGRFPQLTIRPSLARPPDAGSEDEYLCRLGELSRGNDFGWVVEELRLGATQKEMMAYITAQTQPISPEVARARVLPLVEEALRELVQHGLSFLNRHAQPCPPGNALQAARP
;
A
#
# COMPACT_ATOMS: atom_id res chain seq x y z
N MET A 1 10.88 6.86 -8.98
CA MET A 1 9.73 7.19 -9.83
C MET A 1 9.81 8.60 -10.39
N ARG A 2 9.66 8.75 -11.71
CA ARG A 2 9.57 10.06 -12.41
C ARG A 2 8.35 10.84 -11.94
N LYS A 3 8.43 12.18 -11.99
CA LYS A 3 7.41 13.07 -11.44
C LYS A 3 6.05 12.84 -12.09
N GLU A 4 6.03 12.64 -13.40
CA GLU A 4 4.86 12.45 -14.24
C GLU A 4 4.12 11.17 -13.88
N TYR A 5 4.83 10.05 -13.74
CA TYR A 5 4.26 8.81 -13.23
C TYR A 5 3.75 8.96 -11.80
N GLY A 6 4.50 9.64 -10.93
CA GLY A 6 4.07 9.87 -9.55
C GLY A 6 2.78 10.70 -9.45
N VAL A 7 2.62 11.71 -10.31
CA VAL A 7 1.37 12.50 -10.39
C VAL A 7 0.21 11.63 -10.86
N ALA A 8 0.38 10.97 -12.01
CA ALA A 8 -0.64 10.08 -12.58
C ALA A 8 -1.05 8.99 -11.58
N LEU A 9 -0.08 8.35 -10.93
CA LEU A 9 -0.30 7.29 -9.94
C LEU A 9 -1.18 7.76 -8.79
N ARG A 10 -0.86 8.91 -8.18
CA ARG A 10 -1.63 9.41 -7.03
C ARG A 10 -3.06 9.79 -7.40
N GLU A 11 -3.24 10.39 -8.58
CA GLU A 11 -4.58 10.77 -9.08
C GLU A 11 -5.41 9.53 -9.36
N LEU A 12 -4.90 8.63 -10.22
CA LEU A 12 -5.60 7.41 -10.64
C LEU A 12 -5.92 6.50 -9.44
N PHE A 13 -4.96 6.31 -8.53
CA PHE A 13 -5.18 5.47 -7.36
C PHE A 13 -6.19 6.09 -6.40
N THR A 14 -6.15 7.41 -6.19
CA THR A 14 -7.14 8.09 -5.33
C THR A 14 -8.55 7.99 -5.91
N GLU A 15 -8.69 8.25 -7.21
CA GLU A 15 -9.96 8.14 -7.94
C GLU A 15 -10.50 6.71 -7.88
N GLY A 16 -9.69 5.73 -8.28
CA GLY A 16 -10.09 4.33 -8.30
C GLY A 16 -10.38 3.77 -6.91
N LEU A 17 -9.60 4.12 -5.89
CA LEU A 17 -9.88 3.69 -4.51
C LEU A 17 -11.17 4.31 -3.98
N THR A 18 -11.43 5.59 -4.26
CA THR A 18 -12.67 6.26 -3.83
C THR A 18 -13.89 5.60 -4.46
N HIS A 19 -13.77 5.16 -5.71
CA HIS A 19 -14.84 4.44 -6.42
C HIS A 19 -15.03 3.01 -5.89
N ALA A 20 -13.96 2.23 -5.76
CA ALA A 20 -14.02 0.82 -5.37
C ALA A 20 -14.28 0.62 -3.86
N CYS A 21 -13.78 1.53 -3.03
CA CYS A 21 -13.76 1.42 -1.57
C CYS A 21 -14.11 2.78 -0.92
N PRO A 22 -15.35 3.30 -1.09
CA PRO A 22 -15.75 4.64 -0.66
C PRO A 22 -15.63 4.89 0.85
N GLN A 23 -15.55 3.83 1.66
CA GLN A 23 -15.32 3.91 3.10
C GLN A 23 -13.91 4.39 3.49
N PHE A 24 -12.96 4.34 2.56
CA PHE A 24 -11.61 4.87 2.76
C PHE A 24 -11.54 6.34 2.36
N THR A 25 -11.02 7.15 3.27
CA THR A 25 -10.87 8.59 3.08
C THR A 25 -9.40 8.99 3.07
N LEU A 26 -9.01 9.86 2.13
CA LEU A 26 -7.64 10.34 2.04
C LEU A 26 -7.26 11.21 3.25
N VAL A 27 -6.18 10.84 3.94
CA VAL A 27 -5.63 11.59 5.07
C VAL A 27 -4.61 12.62 4.56
N LYS A 28 -4.99 13.90 4.58
CA LYS A 28 -4.20 15.00 3.98
C LYS A 28 -2.96 15.43 4.77
N LYS A 29 -2.92 15.17 6.08
CA LYS A 29 -1.80 15.54 6.96
C LYS A 29 -1.70 14.53 8.10
N HIS A 30 -0.54 13.93 8.23
CA HIS A 30 -0.14 13.29 9.48
C HIS A 30 1.38 13.46 9.58
N SER A 31 1.84 14.21 10.57
CA SER A 31 3.27 14.47 10.78
C SER A 31 4.06 13.19 11.08
N ALA A 32 3.40 12.16 11.63
CA ALA A 32 3.99 10.84 11.85
C ALA A 32 4.01 9.92 10.60
N LEU A 33 3.45 10.37 9.46
CA LEU A 33 3.30 9.58 8.22
C LEU A 33 4.31 9.88 7.11
N ALA A 34 5.09 10.95 7.23
CA ALA A 34 5.97 11.39 6.14
C ALA A 34 7.23 10.51 6.01
N GLY A 35 7.06 9.18 5.91
CA GLY A 35 8.15 8.24 5.71
C GLY A 35 8.72 8.32 4.29
N PHE A 36 7.85 8.42 3.26
CA PHE A 36 8.27 8.40 1.86
C PHE A 36 7.68 9.56 1.03
N PRO A 37 8.50 10.23 0.19
CA PRO A 37 8.02 11.25 -0.73
C PRO A 37 6.91 10.73 -1.67
N GLY A 38 5.79 11.43 -1.72
CA GLY A 38 4.67 11.08 -2.61
C GLY A 38 3.73 9.99 -2.06
N GLU A 39 3.94 9.53 -0.82
CA GLU A 39 3.03 8.61 -0.14
C GLU A 39 1.60 9.21 -0.03
N ARG A 40 0.60 8.32 -0.13
CA ARG A 40 -0.80 8.64 0.14
C ARG A 40 -1.40 7.61 1.07
N THR A 41 -2.03 8.08 2.13
CA THR A 41 -2.60 7.23 3.17
C THR A 41 -4.10 7.42 3.22
N TYR A 42 -4.84 6.32 3.24
CA TYR A 42 -6.29 6.29 3.26
C TYR A 42 -6.76 5.56 4.51
N CYS A 43 -7.75 6.14 5.18
CA CYS A 43 -8.25 5.67 6.46
C CYS A 43 -9.73 5.29 6.33
N TRP A 44 -10.06 4.10 6.80
CA TRP A 44 -11.42 3.71 7.11
C TRP A 44 -11.54 3.53 8.63
N ARG A 45 -12.35 4.38 9.27
CA ARG A 45 -12.71 4.24 10.69
C ARG A 45 -13.75 3.14 10.83
N PHE A 46 -13.30 1.93 11.15
CA PHE A 46 -14.19 0.77 11.29
C PHE A 46 -14.97 0.82 12.60
N SER A 47 -14.33 1.29 13.67
CA SER A 47 -14.97 1.64 14.96
C SER A 47 -14.29 2.87 15.57
N GLU A 48 -14.69 3.25 16.80
CA GLU A 48 -14.02 4.33 17.55
C GLU A 48 -12.53 4.05 17.80
N THR A 49 -12.15 2.77 17.93
CA THR A 49 -10.79 2.35 18.29
C THR A 49 -10.06 1.63 17.15
N ILE A 50 -10.78 1.03 16.21
CA ILE A 50 -10.19 0.23 15.11
C ILE A 50 -10.22 1.04 13.81
N PHE A 51 -9.04 1.47 13.37
CA PHE A 51 -8.86 2.15 12.09
C PHE A 51 -8.14 1.22 11.12
N LEU A 52 -8.68 1.09 9.92
CA LEU A 52 -8.13 0.33 8.82
C LEU A 52 -7.43 1.28 7.86
N TRP A 53 -6.32 0.82 7.29
CA TRP A 53 -5.40 1.64 6.53
C TRP A 53 -5.07 1.00 5.20
N VAL A 54 -5.07 1.83 4.16
CA VAL A 54 -4.48 1.54 2.85
C VAL A 54 -3.44 2.61 2.58
N VAL A 55 -2.25 2.21 2.15
CA VAL A 55 -1.17 3.15 1.89
C VAL A 55 -0.52 2.90 0.55
N LEU A 56 -0.54 3.91 -0.29
CA LEU A 56 0.14 3.94 -1.58
C LEU A 56 1.54 4.51 -1.40
N ILE A 57 2.55 3.74 -1.80
CA ILE A 57 3.97 4.09 -1.64
C ILE A 57 4.65 4.03 -3.01
N PRO A 58 4.92 5.20 -3.63
CA PRO A 58 5.79 5.26 -4.79
C PRO A 58 7.22 4.83 -4.42
N ASP A 59 7.87 4.01 -5.27
CA ASP A 59 9.26 3.63 -5.07
C ASP A 59 10.19 4.80 -5.44
N GLY A 60 11.02 5.21 -4.49
CA GLY A 60 11.98 6.30 -4.68
C GLY A 60 13.15 5.95 -5.61
N LYS A 61 13.42 4.66 -5.82
CA LYS A 61 14.56 4.15 -6.61
C LYS A 61 14.15 3.58 -7.95
N ARG A 62 12.93 3.05 -8.07
CA ARG A 62 12.42 2.40 -9.29
C ARG A 62 11.20 3.12 -9.84
N GLU A 63 10.87 2.82 -11.09
CA GLU A 63 9.58 3.18 -11.68
C GLU A 63 8.54 2.15 -11.26
N ALA A 64 8.30 2.07 -9.95
CA ALA A 64 7.38 1.10 -9.35
C ALA A 64 6.63 1.72 -8.18
N PHE A 65 5.57 1.06 -7.72
CA PHE A 65 4.90 1.41 -6.48
C PHE A 65 4.46 0.17 -5.71
N PHE A 66 4.15 0.38 -4.45
CA PHE A 66 3.62 -0.61 -3.54
C PHE A 66 2.32 -0.11 -2.93
N VAL A 67 1.49 -1.07 -2.54
CA VAL A 67 0.33 -0.83 -1.70
C VAL A 67 0.55 -1.60 -0.41
N GLU A 68 0.29 -0.94 0.71
CA GLU A 68 0.24 -1.59 2.01
C GLU A 68 -1.17 -1.53 2.58
N VAL A 69 -1.51 -2.53 3.37
CA VAL A 69 -2.77 -2.60 4.09
C VAL A 69 -2.55 -3.05 5.52
N GLY A 70 -3.41 -2.60 6.42
CA GLY A 70 -3.44 -3.09 7.79
C GLY A 70 -4.34 -2.28 8.70
N TRP A 71 -4.05 -2.27 10.00
CA TRP A 71 -4.91 -1.69 11.02
C TRP A 71 -4.13 -1.09 12.18
N SER A 72 -4.83 -0.27 12.96
CA SER A 72 -4.45 0.10 14.32
C SER A 72 -5.69 0.02 15.21
N ARG A 73 -5.57 -0.67 16.34
CA ARG A 73 -6.59 -0.74 17.40
C ARG A 73 -6.52 0.43 18.38
N LYS A 74 -5.69 1.44 18.07
CA LYS A 74 -5.44 2.62 18.92
C LYS A 74 -6.06 3.91 18.36
N GLY A 75 -6.94 3.81 17.37
CA GLY A 75 -7.62 4.98 16.76
C GLY A 75 -6.69 5.98 16.07
N ARG A 76 -5.50 5.53 15.62
CA ARG A 76 -4.49 6.37 14.95
C ARG A 76 -3.77 5.59 13.85
N PHE A 77 -2.86 6.24 13.13
CA PHE A 77 -2.01 5.51 12.19
C PHE A 77 -1.06 4.55 12.93
N PRO A 78 -0.76 3.35 12.38
CA PRO A 78 0.18 2.39 12.97
C PRO A 78 1.54 3.02 13.28
N GLN A 79 1.98 2.93 14.54
CA GLN A 79 3.32 3.36 14.97
C GLN A 79 4.24 2.14 15.09
N LEU A 80 4.68 1.63 13.94
CA LEU A 80 5.54 0.46 13.86
C LEU A 80 7.02 0.86 13.95
N THR A 81 7.85 0.03 14.58
CA THR A 81 9.31 0.21 14.62
C THR A 81 9.94 0.05 13.23
N ILE A 82 9.42 -0.88 12.43
CA ILE A 82 9.82 -1.16 11.06
C ILE A 82 8.55 -1.26 10.21
N ARG A 83 8.62 -0.75 8.98
CA ARG A 83 7.50 -0.77 8.03
C ARG A 83 7.94 -1.40 6.69
N PRO A 84 7.24 -2.44 6.19
CA PRO A 84 6.08 -3.11 6.79
C PRO A 84 6.41 -3.84 8.11
N SER A 85 5.37 -4.29 8.82
CA SER A 85 5.50 -5.12 10.03
C SER A 85 6.35 -6.37 9.76
N LEU A 86 7.13 -6.80 10.77
CA LEU A 86 7.93 -8.02 10.67
C LEU A 86 7.07 -9.29 10.72
N ALA A 87 5.90 -9.23 11.37
CA ALA A 87 4.96 -10.34 11.43
C ALA A 87 4.39 -10.64 10.04
N ARG A 88 4.35 -11.92 9.69
CA ARG A 88 3.73 -12.41 8.45
C ARG A 88 2.21 -12.29 8.53
N PRO A 89 1.50 -12.19 7.39
CA PRO A 89 0.03 -12.07 7.40
C PRO A 89 -0.73 -13.14 8.21
N PRO A 90 -0.32 -14.43 8.24
CA PRO A 90 -0.99 -15.43 9.07
C PRO A 90 -0.91 -15.17 10.58
N ASP A 91 0.16 -14.50 11.03
CA ASP A 91 0.45 -14.23 12.44
C ASP A 91 -0.07 -12.86 12.88
N ALA A 92 -0.61 -12.06 11.95
CA ALA A 92 -0.93 -10.66 12.17
C ALA A 92 -2.03 -10.45 13.24
N GLY A 93 -2.94 -11.41 13.44
CA GLY A 93 -4.13 -11.22 14.28
C GLY A 93 -3.88 -10.85 15.75
N SER A 94 -2.71 -11.22 16.30
CA SER A 94 -2.30 -10.84 17.66
C SER A 94 -1.80 -9.40 17.79
N GLU A 95 -1.49 -8.74 16.68
CA GLU A 95 -0.92 -7.39 16.68
C GLU A 95 -2.00 -6.32 16.88
N ASP A 96 -1.72 -5.37 17.78
CA ASP A 96 -2.56 -4.17 17.94
C ASP A 96 -2.45 -3.22 16.75
N GLU A 97 -1.29 -3.22 16.09
CA GLU A 97 -0.97 -2.37 14.96
C GLU A 97 -0.23 -3.21 13.92
N TYR A 98 -0.69 -3.17 12.68
CA TYR A 98 -0.15 -4.02 11.62
C TYR A 98 -0.18 -3.28 10.28
N LEU A 99 0.87 -3.44 9.48
CA LEU A 99 0.90 -3.08 8.06
C LEU A 99 1.70 -4.14 7.31
N CYS A 100 1.17 -4.62 6.19
CA CYS A 100 1.88 -5.53 5.29
C CYS A 100 1.75 -5.05 3.85
N ARG A 101 2.61 -5.57 2.98
CA ARG A 101 2.54 -5.35 1.54
C ARG A 101 1.35 -6.12 0.98
N LEU A 102 0.51 -5.45 0.19
CA LEU A 102 -0.61 -6.09 -0.49
C LEU A 102 -0.11 -7.23 -1.39
N GLY A 103 1.07 -7.08 -1.99
CA GLY A 103 1.64 -8.15 -2.81
C GLY A 103 1.92 -9.44 -2.05
N GLU A 104 2.29 -9.32 -0.76
CA GLU A 104 2.49 -10.49 0.09
C GLU A 104 1.16 -11.20 0.37
N LEU A 105 0.06 -10.45 0.48
CA LEU A 105 -1.29 -11.01 0.67
C LEU A 105 -1.83 -11.69 -0.59
N SER A 106 -1.63 -11.09 -1.76
CA SER A 106 -2.22 -11.57 -3.01
C SER A 106 -1.38 -12.66 -3.68
N ARG A 107 -0.05 -12.57 -3.61
CA ARG A 107 0.88 -13.44 -4.34
C ARG A 107 1.89 -14.17 -3.45
N GLY A 108 1.88 -13.93 -2.14
CA GLY A 108 2.79 -14.59 -1.19
C GLY A 108 4.22 -14.06 -1.20
N ASN A 109 4.51 -12.97 -1.91
CA ASN A 109 5.83 -12.34 -1.97
C ASN A 109 5.72 -10.81 -1.99
N ASP A 110 6.79 -10.13 -1.53
CA ASP A 110 6.86 -8.67 -1.61
C ASP A 110 7.14 -8.26 -3.06
N PHE A 111 6.07 -7.97 -3.81
CA PHE A 111 6.16 -7.48 -5.18
C PHE A 111 5.62 -6.04 -5.27
N GLY A 112 6.23 -5.27 -6.17
CA GLY A 112 5.76 -3.93 -6.54
C GLY A 112 5.23 -3.94 -7.97
N TRP A 113 4.28 -3.05 -8.25
CA TRP A 113 3.78 -2.82 -9.61
C TRP A 113 4.78 -1.94 -10.36
N VAL A 114 5.48 -2.54 -11.32
CA VAL A 114 6.56 -1.89 -12.08
C VAL A 114 5.98 -1.26 -13.34
N VAL A 115 6.08 0.06 -13.44
CA VAL A 115 5.68 0.88 -14.60
C VAL A 115 6.66 0.70 -15.76
N GLU A 116 7.96 0.66 -15.45
CA GLU A 116 9.00 0.50 -16.45
C GLU A 116 10.12 -0.37 -15.88
N GLU A 117 10.36 -1.52 -16.50
CA GLU A 117 11.44 -2.42 -16.10
C GLU A 117 12.79 -1.86 -16.57
N LEU A 118 13.75 -1.82 -15.65
CA LEU A 118 15.15 -1.69 -16.03
C LEU A 118 15.59 -3.03 -16.63
N ARG A 119 15.80 -3.07 -17.95
CA ARG A 119 16.26 -4.29 -18.63
C ARG A 119 17.66 -4.67 -18.16
N LEU A 120 17.73 -5.67 -17.27
CA LEU A 120 18.98 -6.32 -16.87
C LEU A 120 19.51 -7.14 -18.05
N GLY A 121 20.76 -6.92 -18.46
CA GLY A 121 21.37 -7.55 -19.63
C GLY A 121 21.35 -6.71 -20.92
N ALA A 122 20.91 -5.46 -20.84
CA ALA A 122 21.02 -4.51 -21.95
C ALA A 122 22.50 -4.27 -22.32
N THR A 123 22.78 -4.24 -23.62
CA THR A 123 24.07 -3.79 -24.16
C THR A 123 24.36 -2.35 -23.72
N GLN A 124 25.65 -1.94 -23.73
CA GLN A 124 26.02 -0.56 -23.38
C GLN A 124 25.24 0.48 -24.21
N LYS A 125 24.97 0.19 -25.49
CA LYS A 125 24.17 1.05 -26.38
C LYS A 125 22.72 1.18 -25.91
N GLU A 126 22.09 0.08 -25.53
CA GLU A 126 20.72 0.07 -25.00
C GLU A 126 20.64 0.76 -23.64
N MET A 127 21.66 0.60 -22.78
CA MET A 127 21.74 1.31 -21.50
C MET A 127 21.85 2.82 -21.70
N MET A 128 22.69 3.29 -22.64
CA MET A 128 22.80 4.71 -22.97
C MET A 128 21.52 5.26 -23.60
N ALA A 129 20.86 4.49 -24.46
CA ALA A 129 19.57 4.87 -25.03
C ALA A 129 18.48 4.98 -23.95
N TYR A 130 18.45 4.04 -22.99
CA TYR A 130 17.56 4.07 -21.85
C TYR A 130 17.82 5.31 -20.99
N ILE A 131 19.07 5.57 -20.59
CA ILE A 131 19.42 6.77 -19.81
C ILE A 131 19.00 8.04 -20.54
N THR A 132 19.20 8.11 -21.86
CA THR A 132 18.78 9.25 -22.69
C THR A 132 17.27 9.40 -22.74
N ALA A 133 16.50 8.30 -22.86
CA ALA A 133 15.04 8.33 -22.79
C ALA A 133 14.53 8.74 -21.39
N GLN A 134 15.28 8.40 -20.33
CA GLN A 134 14.98 8.78 -18.95
C GLN A 134 15.25 10.27 -18.65
N THR A 135 15.87 11.03 -19.55
CA THR A 135 15.97 12.50 -19.42
C THR A 135 14.87 13.26 -20.16
N GLN A 136 14.18 12.61 -21.10
CA GLN A 136 13.11 13.26 -21.88
C GLN A 136 11.81 13.34 -21.09
N PRO A 137 11.17 14.51 -20.97
CA PRO A 137 9.86 14.64 -20.32
C PRO A 137 8.84 13.70 -20.95
N ILE A 138 8.01 13.07 -20.10
CA ILE A 138 6.90 12.23 -20.56
C ILE A 138 5.64 13.09 -20.56
N SER A 139 4.80 13.00 -21.59
CA SER A 139 3.53 13.70 -21.56
C SER A 139 2.61 13.14 -20.47
N PRO A 140 1.76 13.96 -19.83
CA PRO A 140 0.81 13.48 -18.83
C PRO A 140 -0.08 12.33 -19.31
N GLU A 141 -0.47 12.34 -20.59
CA GLU A 141 -1.31 11.32 -21.21
C GLU A 141 -0.58 9.97 -21.30
N VAL A 142 0.69 9.98 -21.74
CA VAL A 142 1.52 8.76 -21.79
C VAL A 142 1.79 8.23 -20.38
N ALA A 143 2.03 9.13 -19.42
CA ALA A 143 2.22 8.75 -18.02
C ALA A 143 0.97 8.04 -17.46
N ARG A 144 -0.22 8.63 -17.67
CA ARG A 144 -1.49 8.03 -17.26
C ARG A 144 -1.73 6.69 -17.95
N ALA A 145 -1.53 6.60 -19.26
CA ALA A 145 -1.75 5.36 -20.02
C ALA A 145 -0.89 4.19 -19.54
N ARG A 146 0.37 4.46 -19.14
CA ARG A 146 1.28 3.42 -18.61
C ARG A 146 0.95 3.02 -17.17
N VAL A 147 0.52 3.96 -16.33
CA VAL A 147 0.25 3.72 -14.91
C VAL A 147 -1.13 3.11 -14.67
N LEU A 148 -2.13 3.48 -15.47
CA LEU A 148 -3.52 3.04 -15.32
C LEU A 148 -3.70 1.53 -15.16
N PRO A 149 -3.22 0.66 -16.06
CA PRO A 149 -3.47 -0.79 -15.95
C PRO A 149 -2.91 -1.38 -14.66
N LEU A 150 -1.79 -0.84 -14.16
CA LEU A 150 -1.16 -1.28 -12.91
C LEU A 150 -1.96 -0.84 -11.69
N VAL A 151 -2.53 0.38 -11.73
CA VAL A 151 -3.43 0.86 -10.67
C VAL A 151 -4.70 0.03 -10.63
N GLU A 152 -5.30 -0.27 -11.78
CA GLU A 152 -6.49 -1.13 -11.87
C GLU A 152 -6.22 -2.53 -11.32
N GLU A 153 -5.06 -3.11 -11.64
CA GLU A 153 -4.63 -4.38 -11.09
C GLU A 153 -4.46 -4.32 -9.57
N ALA A 154 -3.76 -3.30 -9.05
CA ALA A 154 -3.54 -3.13 -7.62
C ALA A 154 -4.87 -2.95 -6.85
N LEU A 155 -5.82 -2.20 -7.41
CA LEU A 155 -7.14 -2.01 -6.80
C LEU A 155 -7.97 -3.29 -6.83
N ARG A 156 -7.91 -4.06 -7.93
CA ARG A 156 -8.56 -5.38 -7.99
C ARG A 156 -8.01 -6.31 -6.92
N GLU A 157 -6.68 -6.38 -6.75
CA GLU A 157 -6.07 -7.18 -5.71
C GLU A 157 -6.40 -6.67 -4.30
N LEU A 158 -6.49 -5.35 -4.12
CA LEU A 158 -6.91 -4.75 -2.86
C LEU A 158 -8.34 -5.18 -2.50
N VAL A 159 -9.26 -5.14 -3.45
CA VAL A 159 -10.66 -5.57 -3.23
C VAL A 159 -10.73 -7.07 -2.95
N GLN A 160 -10.02 -7.87 -3.73
CA GLN A 160 -10.10 -9.34 -3.65
C GLN A 160 -9.39 -9.92 -2.41
N HIS A 161 -8.22 -9.38 -2.05
CA HIS A 161 -7.38 -9.92 -1.00
C HIS A 161 -7.29 -8.98 0.20
N GLY A 162 -7.02 -7.70 -0.04
CA GLY A 162 -6.80 -6.71 1.02
C GLY A 162 -8.04 -6.47 1.89
N LEU A 163 -9.21 -6.22 1.28
CA LEU A 163 -10.44 -5.97 2.04
C LEU A 163 -10.88 -7.20 2.83
N SER A 164 -10.83 -8.39 2.23
CA SER A 164 -11.15 -9.64 2.91
C SER A 164 -10.22 -9.88 4.10
N PHE A 165 -8.93 -9.59 3.93
CA PHE A 165 -7.95 -9.67 5.01
C PHE A 165 -8.24 -8.67 6.13
N LEU A 166 -8.51 -7.40 5.80
CA LEU A 166 -8.83 -6.37 6.78
C LEU A 166 -10.12 -6.70 7.55
N ASN A 167 -11.19 -7.08 6.86
CA ASN A 167 -12.48 -7.41 7.48
C ASN A 167 -12.36 -8.57 8.48
N ARG A 168 -11.54 -9.59 8.16
CA ARG A 168 -11.32 -10.73 9.05
C ARG A 168 -10.67 -10.32 10.37
N HIS A 169 -9.75 -9.35 10.33
CA HIS A 169 -8.97 -8.92 11.50
C HIS A 169 -9.55 -7.68 12.20
N ALA A 170 -10.50 -7.00 11.56
CA ALA A 170 -11.24 -5.88 12.14
C ALA A 170 -12.35 -6.33 13.10
N GLN A 171 -12.79 -7.59 13.04
CA GLN A 171 -13.75 -8.10 14.00
C GLN A 171 -13.15 -8.10 15.40
N PRO A 172 -13.89 -7.61 16.42
CA PRO A 172 -13.44 -7.73 17.80
C PRO A 172 -13.13 -9.20 18.07
N CYS A 173 -11.93 -9.48 18.58
CA CYS A 173 -11.68 -10.78 19.19
C CYS A 173 -12.81 -10.96 20.22
N PRO A 174 -13.65 -12.01 20.13
CA PRO A 174 -14.65 -12.25 21.16
C PRO A 174 -13.89 -12.26 22.49
N PRO A 175 -14.42 -11.65 23.57
CA PRO A 175 -13.73 -11.62 24.85
C PRO A 175 -13.43 -13.06 25.24
N GLY A 176 -12.18 -13.48 25.02
CA GLY A 176 -11.71 -14.80 25.40
C GLY A 176 -11.83 -14.88 26.90
N ASN A 177 -12.55 -15.88 27.38
CA ASN A 177 -12.78 -16.19 28.78
C ASN A 177 -11.55 -15.89 29.65
N ALA A 178 -11.53 -14.72 30.28
CA ALA A 178 -10.67 -14.40 31.41
C ALA A 178 -11.22 -15.07 32.68
N LEU A 179 -11.62 -16.35 32.56
CA LEU A 179 -12.19 -17.17 33.62
C LEU A 179 -11.53 -18.55 33.54
N GLN A 180 -10.37 -18.66 34.18
CA GLN A 180 -9.90 -19.79 35.00
C GLN A 180 -8.36 -19.82 35.03
N ALA A 181 -7.77 -18.90 35.79
CA ALA A 181 -6.47 -19.11 36.42
C ALA A 181 -6.46 -18.42 37.79
N ALA A 182 -7.48 -18.74 38.59
CA ALA A 182 -7.48 -18.46 40.02
C ALA A 182 -8.30 -19.56 40.68
N ARG A 183 -7.60 -20.56 41.20
CA ARG A 183 -8.02 -21.46 42.28
C ARG A 183 -6.94 -22.54 42.49
N PRO A 184 -6.74 -22.95 43.73
CA PRO A 184 -6.18 -22.20 44.85
C PRO A 184 -4.69 -22.52 45.05
#